data_AF-A0A0R1HRB6-F1
#
_entry.id   AF-A0A0R1HRB6-F1
#
_cell.length_a   1.000
_cell.length_b   1.000
_cell.length_c   1.000
_cell.angle_alpha   90.00
_cell.angle_beta   90.00
_cell.angle_gamma   90.00
#
_symmetry.space_group_name_H-M   'P 1'
#
loop_
_entity.id
_entity.type
_entity.pdbx_description
1 polymer ?
#
loop_
_entity_poly.entity_id
_entity_poly.type
_entity_poly.pdbx_seq_one_letter_code
_entity_poly.pdbx_strand_id
1 'polypeptide(L)'
;MDLAVLKCLHVGATSKVTMKELKLRTQMSQRAIYDAIEVLRASGIPIMASRQGNNGGYFIAETENEKQAGIAQYKKQIATEQRNLKALQQAELSGWQMALEDDKTSQKPKIIVAVDQASDEEEIS
;
A
#
# COMPACT_ATOMS: atom_id res chain seq x y z
N MET A 1 15.17 17.75 -19.81
CA MET A 1 14.97 16.35 -19.41
C MET A 1 16.23 15.88 -18.71
N ASP A 2 16.15 15.57 -17.42
CA ASP A 2 17.30 15.04 -16.66
C ASP A 2 17.40 13.53 -16.91
N LEU A 3 18.50 13.10 -17.54
CA LEU A 3 18.75 11.71 -17.92
C LEU A 3 19.51 10.92 -16.84
N ALA A 4 19.87 11.54 -15.71
CA ALA A 4 20.64 10.88 -14.66
C ALA A 4 19.93 9.63 -14.12
N VAL A 5 18.61 9.70 -13.91
CA VAL A 5 17.81 8.56 -13.47
C VAL A 5 17.77 7.48 -14.55
N LEU A 6 17.53 7.84 -15.81
CA LEU A 6 17.46 6.87 -16.91
C LEU A 6 18.76 6.07 -17.06
N LYS A 7 19.91 6.75 -16.97
CA LYS A 7 21.25 6.13 -17.05
C LYS A 7 21.51 5.12 -15.92
N CYS A 8 20.78 5.21 -14.82
CA CYS A 8 20.93 4.29 -13.70
C CYS A 8 20.09 3.01 -13.85
N LEU A 9 19.04 3.03 -14.68
CA LEU A 9 18.11 1.90 -14.81
C LEU A 9 18.68 0.82 -15.72
N HIS A 10 18.41 -0.44 -15.37
CA HIS A 10 18.68 -1.58 -16.24
C HIS A 10 17.41 -2.08 -16.92
N VAL A 11 17.61 -2.83 -18.00
CA VAL A 11 16.55 -3.52 -18.75
C VAL A 11 16.22 -4.85 -18.05
N GLY A 12 14.94 -5.20 -18.01
CA GLY A 12 14.45 -6.47 -17.46
C GLY A 12 14.15 -6.44 -15.95
N ALA A 13 13.13 -7.20 -15.55
CA ALA A 13 12.64 -7.24 -14.16
C ALA A 13 13.61 -7.92 -13.17
N THR A 14 14.62 -8.64 -13.67
CA THR A 14 15.66 -9.29 -12.84
C THR A 14 16.70 -8.30 -12.33
N SER A 15 16.91 -7.18 -13.04
CA SER A 15 17.94 -6.19 -12.76
C SER A 15 17.39 -4.86 -12.22
N LYS A 16 16.36 -4.95 -11.37
CA LYS A 16 15.73 -3.81 -10.70
C LYS A 16 16.73 -2.95 -9.95
N VAL A 17 16.53 -1.65 -10.01
CA VAL A 17 17.31 -0.65 -9.27
C VAL A 17 16.44 -0.06 -8.17
N THR A 18 16.90 -0.17 -6.93
CA THR A 18 16.14 0.30 -5.77
C THR A 18 16.13 1.82 -5.69
N MET A 19 15.16 2.39 -4.97
CA MET A 19 15.14 3.83 -4.69
C MET A 19 16.40 4.29 -3.94
N LYS A 20 16.94 3.43 -3.05
CA LYS A 20 18.18 3.71 -2.32
C LYS A 20 19.37 3.86 -3.27
N GLU A 21 19.50 2.95 -4.24
CA GLU A 21 20.55 3.02 -5.25
C GLU A 21 20.39 4.23 -6.17
N LEU A 22 19.17 4.53 -6.61
CA LEU A 22 18.91 5.72 -7.42
C LEU A 22 19.33 7.00 -6.70
N LYS A 23 18.97 7.15 -5.42
CA LYS A 23 19.40 8.30 -4.60
C LYS A 23 20.92 8.39 -4.49
N LEU A 24 21.59 7.26 -4.25
CA LEU A 24 23.04 7.23 -4.11
C LEU A 24 23.75 7.61 -5.42
N ARG A 25 23.29 7.08 -6.56
CA ARG A 25 23.93 7.29 -7.87
C ARG A 25 23.63 8.66 -8.47
N THR A 26 22.44 9.21 -8.23
CA THR A 26 22.00 10.49 -8.80
C THR A 26 22.19 11.69 -7.86
N GLN A 27 22.39 11.45 -6.56
CA GLN A 27 22.37 12.48 -5.51
C GLN A 27 21.07 13.30 -5.45
N MET A 28 19.99 12.79 -6.05
CA MET A 28 18.69 13.44 -6.06
C MET A 28 17.86 13.07 -4.84
N SER A 29 16.93 13.96 -4.48
CA SER A 29 15.89 13.63 -3.51
C SER A 29 14.95 12.56 -4.07
N GLN A 30 14.31 11.78 -3.19
CA GLN A 30 13.34 10.77 -3.61
C GLN A 30 12.19 11.38 -4.44
N ARG A 31 11.74 12.59 -4.08
CA ARG A 31 10.72 13.33 -4.82
C ARG A 31 11.18 13.65 -6.24
N ALA A 32 12.40 14.18 -6.39
CA ALA A 32 12.95 14.50 -7.70
C ALA A 32 13.14 13.26 -8.58
N ILE A 33 13.48 12.10 -8.00
CA ILE A 33 13.56 10.83 -8.72
C ILE A 33 12.18 10.39 -9.22
N TYR A 34 11.12 10.51 -8.41
CA TYR A 34 9.76 10.22 -8.86
C TYR A 34 9.35 11.12 -10.02
N ASP A 35 9.55 12.43 -9.89
CA ASP A 35 9.20 13.40 -10.93
C ASP A 35 9.95 13.10 -12.24
N ALA A 36 11.24 12.76 -12.16
CA ALA A 36 12.03 12.34 -13.32
C ALA A 36 11.47 11.06 -13.97
N ILE A 37 11.10 10.05 -13.18
CA ILE A 37 10.50 8.81 -13.70
C ILE A 37 9.19 9.09 -14.42
N GLU A 38 8.33 9.98 -13.88
CA GLU A 38 7.07 10.34 -14.54
C GLU A 38 7.30 11.09 -15.86
N VAL A 39 8.26 12.02 -15.91
CA VAL A 39 8.63 12.70 -17.16
C VAL A 39 9.17 11.71 -18.21
N LEU A 40 9.99 10.74 -17.78
CA LEU A 40 10.53 9.70 -18.65
C LEU A 40 9.41 8.80 -19.22
N ARG A 41 8.42 8.44 -18.39
CA ARG A 41 7.24 7.69 -18.84
C ARG A 41 6.36 8.49 -19.80
N ALA A 42 6.11 9.76 -19.50
CA ALA A 42 5.37 10.65 -20.38
C ALA A 42 6.05 10.80 -21.75
N SER A 43 7.38 10.66 -21.79
CA SER A 43 8.19 10.63 -23.00
C SER A 43 8.17 9.28 -23.73
N GLY A 44 7.40 8.29 -23.24
CA GLY A 44 7.23 6.98 -23.87
C GLY A 44 8.21 5.90 -23.39
N ILE A 45 9.05 6.15 -22.38
CA ILE A 45 10.01 5.16 -21.89
C ILE A 45 9.30 4.18 -20.93
N PRO A 46 9.34 2.86 -21.18
CA PRO A 46 8.56 1.87 -20.43
C PRO A 46 9.23 1.51 -19.09
N ILE A 47 9.30 2.48 -18.17
CA ILE A 47 9.84 2.27 -16.82
C ILE A 47 8.79 1.62 -15.92
N MET A 48 9.04 0.39 -15.50
CA MET A 48 8.17 -0.39 -14.63
C MET A 48 8.68 -0.34 -13.18
N ALA A 49 7.74 -0.46 -12.23
CA ALA A 49 8.03 -0.50 -10.81
C ALA A 49 7.45 -1.77 -10.20
N SER A 50 8.29 -2.58 -9.57
CA SER A 50 7.85 -3.77 -8.83
C SER A 50 7.96 -3.52 -7.34
N ARG A 51 6.92 -3.91 -6.59
CA ARG A 51 6.90 -3.85 -5.12
C ARG A 51 7.02 -5.23 -4.45
N GLN A 52 7.24 -6.31 -5.21
CA GLN A 52 7.34 -7.65 -4.63
C GLN A 52 8.60 -7.83 -3.78
N GLY A 53 8.39 -8.15 -2.49
CA GLY A 53 9.42 -8.50 -1.51
C GLY A 53 10.31 -7.32 -1.05
N ASN A 54 11.40 -7.64 -0.35
CA ASN A 54 12.41 -6.66 0.09
C ASN A 54 13.22 -6.02 -1.06
N ASN A 55 13.04 -6.48 -2.31
CA ASN A 55 13.76 -6.00 -3.49
C ASN A 55 12.80 -5.30 -4.48
N GLY A 56 12.05 -4.33 -3.96
CA GLY A 56 11.28 -3.40 -4.77
C GLY A 56 12.20 -2.43 -5.52
N GLY A 57 11.85 -2.08 -6.75
CA GLY A 57 12.70 -1.22 -7.58
C GLY A 57 12.13 -0.95 -8.96
N TYR A 58 12.93 -0.23 -9.75
CA TYR A 58 12.61 0.24 -11.08
C TYR A 58 13.48 -0.43 -12.13
N PHE A 59 12.91 -0.63 -13.31
CA PHE A 59 13.59 -1.20 -14.46
C PHE A 59 12.90 -0.73 -15.74
N ILE A 60 13.59 -0.88 -16.87
CA ILE A 60 12.99 -0.68 -18.20
C ILE A 60 12.47 -2.04 -18.65
N ALA A 61 11.20 -2.12 -19.07
CA ALA A 61 10.65 -3.37 -19.56
C ALA A 61 11.44 -3.89 -20.77
N GLU A 62 11.87 -5.15 -20.71
CA GLU A 62 12.54 -5.86 -21.79
C GLU A 62 11.54 -6.57 -22.70
N THR A 63 10.49 -7.13 -22.08
CA THR A 63 9.48 -7.94 -22.78
C THR A 63 8.11 -7.29 -22.77
N GLU A 64 7.27 -7.66 -23.74
CA GLU A 64 5.87 -7.24 -23.78
C GLU A 64 5.12 -7.68 -22.51
N ASN A 65 5.43 -8.87 -21.99
CA ASN A 65 4.83 -9.38 -20.76
C ASN A 65 5.16 -8.51 -19.55
N GLU A 66 6.41 -8.08 -19.40
CA GLU A 66 6.80 -7.16 -18.33
C GLU A 66 6.08 -5.82 -18.44
N LYS A 67 5.98 -5.29 -19.68
CA LYS A 67 5.25 -4.05 -19.96
C LYS A 67 3.77 -4.19 -19.61
N GLN A 68 3.12 -5.26 -20.06
CA GLN A 68 1.69 -5.52 -19.79
C GLN A 68 1.42 -5.77 -18.31
N ALA A 69 2.33 -6.45 -17.59
CA ALA A 69 2.22 -6.63 -16.15
C ALA A 69 2.27 -5.27 -15.41
N GLY A 70 3.18 -4.39 -15.80
CA GLY A 70 3.22 -3.02 -15.26
C GLY A 70 1.96 -2.22 -15.59
N ILE A 71 1.46 -2.29 -16.82
CA ILE A 71 0.20 -1.64 -17.22
C ILE A 71 -0.98 -2.16 -16.38
N ALA A 72 -1.06 -3.48 -16.15
CA ALA A 72 -2.09 -4.08 -15.32
C ALA A 72 -2.05 -3.56 -13.88
N GLN A 73 -0.85 -3.39 -13.30
CA GLN A 73 -0.67 -2.78 -11.99
C GLN A 73 -1.17 -1.32 -11.96
N TYR A 74 -0.87 -0.52 -12.99
CA TYR A 74 -1.39 0.85 -13.10
C TYR A 74 -2.92 0.90 -13.20
N LYS A 75 -3.51 0.04 -14.04
CA LYS A 75 -4.98 -0.06 -14.16
C LYS A 75 -5.61 -0.39 -12.81
N LYS A 76 -5.02 -1.32 -12.05
CA LYS A 76 -5.47 -1.66 -10.69
C LYS A 76 -5.37 -0.47 -9.76
N GLN A 77 -4.27 0.28 -9.80
CA GLN A 77 -4.10 1.49 -9.00
C GLN A 77 -5.16 2.53 -9.33
N ILE A 78 -5.38 2.83 -10.61
CA ILE A 78 -6.40 3.78 -11.07
C ILE A 78 -7.80 3.38 -10.57
N ALA A 79 -8.16 2.11 -10.68
CA ALA A 79 -9.45 1.61 -10.19
C ALA A 79 -9.60 1.76 -8.67
N THR A 80 -8.54 1.53 -7.90
CA THR A 80 -8.53 1.78 -6.45
C THR A 80 -8.71 3.27 -6.16
N GLU A 81 -7.98 4.15 -6.83
CA GLU A 81 -8.10 5.60 -6.61
C GLU A 81 -9.49 6.14 -7.00
N GLN A 82 -10.09 5.61 -8.07
CA GLN A 82 -11.47 5.95 -8.45
C GLN A 82 -12.48 5.52 -7.37
N ARG A 83 -12.31 4.33 -6.80
CA ARG A 83 -13.15 3.86 -5.69
C ARG A 83 -12.96 4.75 -4.45
N ASN A 84 -11.73 5.10 -4.12
CA ASN A 84 -11.41 5.96 -2.98
C ASN A 84 -12.01 7.36 -3.16
N LEU A 85 -11.86 7.95 -4.35
CA LEU A 85 -12.45 9.25 -4.69
C LEU A 85 -13.96 9.24 -4.47
N LYS A 86 -14.65 8.22 -4.99
CA LYS A 86 -16.10 8.09 -4.81
C LYS A 86 -16.48 7.98 -3.34
N ALA A 87 -15.75 7.19 -2.55
CA ALA A 87 -15.99 7.04 -1.13
C ALA A 87 -15.78 8.37 -0.38
N LEU A 88 -14.72 9.10 -0.69
CA LEU A 88 -14.43 10.41 -0.09
C LEU A 88 -15.48 11.46 -0.44
N GLN A 89 -15.98 11.47 -1.67
CA GLN A 89 -17.07 12.37 -2.10
C GLN A 89 -18.39 12.09 -1.35
N GLN A 90 -18.59 10.87 -0.87
CA GLN A 90 -19.78 10.44 -0.14
C GLN A 90 -19.59 10.48 1.39
N ALA A 91 -18.37 10.72 1.86
CA ALA A 91 -18.05 10.66 3.27
C ALA A 91 -18.45 11.95 3.99
N GLU A 92 -19.16 11.83 5.10
CA GLU A 92 -19.43 12.92 6.01
C GLU A 92 -18.22 13.21 6.91
N LEU A 93 -17.93 14.50 7.15
CA LEU A 93 -16.74 14.93 7.91
C LEU A 93 -16.70 14.39 9.35
N SER A 94 -17.87 14.08 9.93
CA SER A 94 -18.00 13.56 11.30
C SER A 94 -18.26 12.04 11.37
N GLY A 95 -18.30 11.34 10.23
CA GLY A 95 -18.64 9.91 10.19
C GLY A 95 -17.57 9.02 10.84
N TRP A 96 -16.33 9.49 10.91
CA TRP A 96 -15.22 8.70 11.47
C TRP A 96 -15.26 8.63 13.01
N GLN A 97 -15.82 9.63 13.70
CA GLN A 97 -15.97 9.61 15.16
C GLN A 97 -16.93 8.49 15.59
N MET A 98 -18.06 8.32 14.89
CA MET A 98 -19.02 7.25 15.16
C MET A 98 -18.39 5.87 14.98
N ALA A 99 -17.60 5.68 13.93
CA ALA A 99 -16.89 4.43 13.69
C ALA A 99 -15.88 4.08 14.81
N LEU A 100 -15.29 5.08 15.48
CA LEU A 100 -14.40 4.87 16.63
C LEU A 100 -15.17 4.56 17.92
N GLU A 101 -16.40 5.04 18.07
CA GLU A 101 -17.26 4.77 19.22
C GLU A 101 -17.82 3.34 19.16
N ASP A 102 -18.22 2.89 17.96
CA ASP A 102 -18.75 1.55 17.72
C ASP A 102 -17.71 0.43 18.00
N ASP A 103 -16.43 0.68 17.68
CA ASP A 103 -15.31 -0.22 17.97
C ASP A 103 -15.08 -0.39 19.48
N LYS A 104 -15.26 0.69 20.26
CA LYS A 104 -15.16 0.66 21.73
C LYS A 104 -16.33 -0.08 22.39
N THR A 105 -17.54 0.02 21.86
CA THR A 105 -18.70 -0.73 22.35
C THR A 105 -18.61 -2.24 22.08
N SER A 106 -17.89 -2.65 21.04
CA SER A 106 -17.64 -4.06 20.72
C SER A 106 -16.60 -4.72 21.65
N GLN A 107 -15.87 -3.92 22.43
CA GLN A 107 -14.98 -4.35 23.52
C GLN A 107 -15.63 -4.19 24.90
N LYS A 108 -16.92 -4.52 25.08
CA LYS A 108 -17.45 -4.73 26.44
C LYS A 108 -16.96 -6.08 26.98
N PRO A 109 -16.41 -6.13 28.21
CA PRO A 109 -15.78 -7.32 28.76
C PRO A 109 -16.78 -8.47 28.88
N LYS A 110 -16.31 -9.72 28.72
CA LYS A 110 -17.04 -10.92 29.17
C LYS A 110 -17.36 -10.74 30.65
N ILE A 111 -18.57 -10.30 30.96
CA ILE A 111 -19.13 -10.45 32.30
C ILE A 111 -19.40 -11.95 32.43
N ILE A 112 -18.53 -12.64 33.17
CA ILE A 112 -18.85 -13.97 33.70
C ILE A 112 -19.96 -13.71 34.72
N VAL A 113 -21.20 -13.96 34.32
CA VAL A 113 -22.34 -14.00 35.24
C VAL A 113 -22.20 -15.29 36.04
N ALA A 114 -21.57 -15.20 37.20
CA ALA A 114 -21.85 -16.13 38.29
C ALA A 114 -23.03 -15.52 39.07
N VAL A 115 -24.21 -16.10 38.90
CA VAL A 115 -25.40 -15.87 39.73
C VAL A 115 -25.78 -17.26 40.22
N ASP A 116 -25.30 -17.56 41.43
CA ASP A 116 -26.07 -17.71 42.69
C ASP A 116 -26.81 -19.05 42.76
N GLN A 117 -26.35 -19.99 43.59
CA GLN A 117 -26.55 -20.10 45.06
C GLN A 117 -28.00 -20.38 45.46
N ALA A 118 -28.18 -21.52 46.15
CA ALA A 118 -29.06 -21.77 47.32
C ALA A 118 -29.20 -23.31 47.47
N SER A 119 -28.65 -23.96 48.51
CA SER A 119 -29.30 -24.17 49.84
C SER A 119 -30.20 -25.43 49.79
N ASP A 120 -30.18 -26.43 50.69
CA ASP A 120 -29.88 -26.51 52.12
C ASP A 120 -29.66 -27.98 52.56
N GLU A 121 -28.90 -28.11 53.67
CA GLU A 121 -29.06 -28.96 54.87
C GLU A 121 -29.26 -30.50 54.88
N GLU A 122 -28.63 -31.08 55.92
CA GLU A 122 -28.89 -32.30 56.73
C GLU A 122 -27.67 -33.24 56.77
N GLU A 123 -26.77 -33.10 57.74
CA GLU A 123 -26.82 -33.65 59.13
C GLU A 123 -26.68 -35.19 59.19
N ILE A 124 -25.63 -35.65 59.88
CA ILE A 124 -25.60 -36.71 60.92
C ILE A 124 -24.34 -37.60 60.85
N SER A 125 -23.56 -37.42 61.93
CA SER A 125 -22.66 -38.35 62.66
C SER A 125 -21.36 -38.87 62.08
#